data_AF-A0A6F9AY10-F1
#
_entry.id   AF-A0A6F9AY10-F1
#
_cell.length_a   1.000
_cell.length_b   1.000
_cell.length_c   1.000
_cell.angle_alpha   90.00
_cell.angle_beta   90.00
_cell.angle_gamma   90.00
#
_symmetry.space_group_name_H-M   'P 1'
#
loop_
_entity.id
_entity.type
_entity.pdbx_description
1 polymer ?
#
loop_
_entity_poly.entity_id
_entity_poly.type
_entity_poly.pdbx_seq_one_letter_code
_entity_poly.pdbx_strand_id
1 'polypeptide(L)'
;MAGILAWFWNERFWLPHNVTWADLKNTDEATFPQSEDLYLACPLAFCIFMIRLVFERFIARPCALGLKIQANGPQKAQPNAILEKVFTAITKHPDEKRLEGLSKQLDWDVRTIQRWFRQRRNQEKPSTLTRFCES
;
A
#
# COMPACT_ATOMS: atom_id res chain seq x y z
N MET A 1 30.51 24.71 1.94
CA MET A 1 29.86 23.69 2.79
C MET A 1 30.35 23.66 4.24
N ALA A 2 31.58 24.12 4.57
CA ALA A 2 32.09 24.10 5.95
C ALA A 2 31.30 24.97 6.96
N GLY A 3 30.72 26.10 6.51
CA GLY A 3 29.99 27.01 7.40
C GLY A 3 28.67 26.47 7.96
N ILE A 4 27.96 25.59 7.23
CA ILE A 4 26.67 25.03 7.67
C ILE A 4 26.89 23.97 8.75
N LEU A 5 27.90 23.11 8.57
CA LEU A 5 28.28 22.10 9.56
C LEU A 5 28.80 22.77 10.85
N ALA A 6 29.64 23.80 10.73
CA ALA A 6 30.13 24.54 11.89
C ALA A 6 29.00 25.29 12.64
N TRP A 7 28.01 25.80 11.92
CA TRP A 7 26.81 26.39 12.52
C TRP A 7 25.93 25.33 13.20
N PHE A 8 25.71 24.18 12.57
CA PHE A 8 24.90 23.10 13.10
C PHE A 8 25.53 22.45 14.35
N TRP A 9 26.86 22.27 14.36
CA TRP A 9 27.61 21.69 15.48
C TRP A 9 28.03 22.71 16.56
N ASN A 10 27.34 23.84 16.63
CA ASN A 10 27.64 24.88 17.63
C ASN A 10 27.36 24.35 19.06
N GLU A 11 28.40 24.38 19.90
CA GLU A 11 28.39 23.88 21.28
C GLU A 11 27.26 24.48 22.12
N ARG A 12 26.98 25.77 21.95
CA ARG A 12 25.96 26.48 22.76
C ARG A 12 24.53 26.00 22.52
N PHE A 13 24.26 25.38 21.37
CA PHE A 13 22.93 24.88 21.03
C PHE A 13 22.68 23.48 21.61
N TRP A 14 23.70 22.62 21.62
CA TRP A 14 23.58 21.22 22.01
C TRP A 14 24.02 20.94 23.46
N LEU A 15 24.94 21.73 24.00
CA LEU A 15 25.59 21.45 25.28
C LEU A 15 25.20 22.49 26.35
N PRO A 16 25.15 22.09 27.63
CA PRO A 16 24.95 23.01 28.74
C PRO A 16 26.16 23.95 28.95
N HIS A 17 25.97 25.01 29.73
CA HIS A 17 27.02 25.98 30.02
C HIS A 17 28.23 25.29 30.68
N ASN A 18 29.43 25.55 30.15
CA ASN A 18 30.74 25.00 30.56
C ASN A 18 31.07 23.57 30.09
N VAL A 19 30.37 23.02 29.10
CA VAL A 19 30.72 21.72 28.48
C VAL A 19 31.01 21.93 26.99
N THR A 20 32.10 21.33 26.50
CA THR A 20 32.52 21.39 25.09
C THR A 20 32.51 20.02 24.44
N TRP A 21 32.56 19.95 23.11
CA TRP A 21 32.70 18.66 22.41
C TRP A 21 34.02 17.95 22.72
N ALA A 22 35.04 18.68 23.22
CA ALA A 22 36.31 18.09 23.63
C ALA A 22 36.17 17.22 24.90
N ASP A 23 35.25 17.58 25.81
CA ASP A 23 35.00 16.87 27.06
C ASP A 23 34.23 15.54 26.85
N LEU A 24 33.57 15.42 25.70
CA LEU A 24 32.81 14.23 25.28
C LEU A 24 33.64 13.25 24.45
N LYS A 25 34.93 13.49 24.26
CA LYS A 25 35.82 12.53 23.60
C LYS A 25 36.14 11.37 24.54
N ASN A 26 36.18 10.17 23.97
CA ASN A 26 36.55 8.97 24.72
C ASN A 26 37.93 9.14 25.35
N THR A 27 38.01 8.82 26.64
CA THR A 27 39.25 8.79 27.42
C THR A 27 39.48 7.35 27.88
N ASP A 28 40.72 6.97 28.21
CA ASP A 28 41.06 5.60 28.62
C ASP A 28 40.25 5.08 29.84
N GLU A 29 39.67 5.98 30.63
CA GLU A 29 38.83 5.64 31.79
C GLU A 29 37.31 5.64 31.51
N ALA A 30 36.85 6.25 30.41
CA ALA A 30 35.42 6.41 30.14
C ALA A 30 35.09 6.48 28.63
N THR A 31 34.18 5.61 28.21
CA THR A 31 33.64 5.57 26.85
C THR A 31 32.31 6.32 26.78
N PHE A 32 32.26 7.40 25.99
CA PHE A 32 31.06 8.18 25.70
C PHE A 32 30.48 7.79 24.33
N PRO A 33 29.14 7.86 24.15
CA PRO A 33 28.52 7.62 22.85
C PRO A 33 28.95 8.71 21.87
N GLN A 34 29.53 8.31 20.74
CA GLN A 34 30.06 9.25 19.76
C GLN A 34 29.02 9.54 18.67
N SER A 35 29.12 10.71 18.04
CA SER A 35 28.30 11.03 16.86
C SER A 35 28.54 10.05 15.70
N GLU A 36 29.69 9.37 15.70
CA GLU A 36 30.03 8.35 14.72
C GLU A 36 29.12 7.12 14.79
N ASP A 37 28.63 6.78 15.99
CA ASP A 37 27.70 5.65 16.19
C ASP A 37 26.36 5.90 15.50
N LEU A 38 25.99 7.17 15.28
CA LEU A 38 24.78 7.54 14.53
C LEU A 38 24.89 7.17 13.06
N TYR A 39 26.11 7.13 12.49
CA TYR A 39 26.30 6.67 11.11
C TYR A 39 26.03 5.18 10.97
N LEU A 40 26.19 4.38 12.03
CA LEU A 40 25.81 2.97 12.04
C LEU A 40 24.29 2.78 12.13
N ALA A 41 23.57 3.73 12.72
CA ALA A 41 22.11 3.69 12.81
C ALA A 41 21.43 3.77 11.42
N CYS A 42 21.97 4.57 10.50
CA CYS A 42 21.44 4.71 9.14
C CYS A 42 21.41 3.39 8.32
N PRO A 43 22.53 2.65 8.14
CA PRO A 43 22.52 1.39 7.44
C PRO A 43 21.71 0.32 8.20
N LEU A 44 21.71 0.34 9.53
CA LEU A 44 20.84 -0.54 10.33
C LEU A 44 19.35 -0.29 10.04
N ALA A 45 18.91 0.96 10.04
CA ALA A 45 17.54 1.32 9.71
C ALA A 45 17.16 0.89 8.28
N PHE A 46 18.06 1.10 7.32
CA PHE A 46 17.88 0.65 5.95
C PHE A 46 17.78 -0.88 5.85
N CYS A 47 18.65 -1.62 6.56
CA CYS A 47 18.62 -3.08 6.63
C CYS A 47 17.29 -3.58 7.21
N ILE A 48 16.82 -3.00 8.32
CA ILE A 48 15.52 -3.36 8.92
C ILE A 48 14.38 -3.10 7.93
N PHE A 49 14.40 -1.97 7.22
CA PHE A 49 13.40 -1.65 6.22
C PHE A 49 13.43 -2.63 5.04
N MET A 50 14.61 -2.98 4.55
CA MET A 50 14.78 -3.98 3.49
C MET A 50 14.31 -5.37 3.94
N ILE A 51 14.67 -5.80 5.14
CA ILE A 51 14.18 -7.06 5.72
C ILE A 51 12.66 -7.06 5.78
N ARG A 52 12.04 -5.96 6.24
CA ARG A 52 10.58 -5.83 6.28
C ARG A 52 9.95 -5.94 4.89
N LEU A 53 10.49 -5.22 3.90
CA LEU A 53 10.00 -5.28 2.52
C LEU A 53 10.16 -6.68 1.90
N VAL A 54 11.30 -7.33 2.13
CA VAL A 54 11.56 -8.69 1.67
C VAL A 54 10.60 -9.66 2.35
N PHE A 55 10.40 -9.58 3.66
CA PHE A 55 9.45 -10.42 4.38
C PHE A 55 8.01 -10.25 3.86
N GLU A 56 7.56 -9.02 3.66
CA GLU A 56 6.24 -8.76 3.09
C GLU A 56 6.11 -9.31 1.67
N ARG A 57 7.14 -9.11 0.84
CA ARG A 57 7.12 -9.55 -0.56
C ARG A 57 7.27 -11.06 -0.73
N PHE A 58 8.11 -11.70 0.07
CA PHE A 58 8.50 -13.11 -0.08
C PHE A 58 7.78 -14.05 0.87
N ILE A 59 7.18 -13.57 1.96
CA ILE A 59 6.42 -14.41 2.89
C ILE A 59 4.95 -14.04 2.81
N ALA A 60 4.58 -12.76 2.93
CA ALA A 60 3.16 -12.39 2.90
C ALA A 60 2.50 -12.71 1.55
N ARG A 61 3.18 -12.53 0.41
CA ARG A 61 2.63 -12.88 -0.92
C ARG A 61 2.42 -14.39 -1.14
N PRO A 62 3.41 -15.28 -0.94
CA PRO A 62 3.17 -16.71 -1.10
C PRO A 62 2.28 -17.27 0.01
N CYS A 63 2.30 -16.72 1.23
CA CYS A 63 1.30 -17.08 2.24
C CYS A 63 -0.12 -16.67 1.79
N ALA A 64 -0.31 -15.50 1.20
CA ALA A 64 -1.61 -15.08 0.65
C ALA A 64 -2.07 -15.99 -0.51
N LEU A 65 -1.15 -16.42 -1.38
CA LEU A 65 -1.43 -17.36 -2.46
C LEU A 65 -1.72 -18.79 -1.94
N GLY A 66 -0.94 -19.26 -0.96
CA GLY A 66 -1.07 -20.57 -0.34
C GLY A 66 -2.33 -20.73 0.52
N LEU A 67 -2.75 -19.65 1.20
CA LEU A 67 -4.01 -19.60 1.96
C LEU A 67 -5.26 -19.48 1.07
N LYS A 68 -5.12 -19.46 -0.26
CA LYS A 68 -6.23 -19.27 -1.22
C LYS A 68 -7.15 -18.11 -0.83
N ILE A 69 -6.64 -17.10 -0.13
CA ILE A 69 -7.34 -15.83 0.06
C ILE A 69 -7.45 -15.29 -1.36
N GLN A 70 -8.66 -15.28 -1.90
CA GLN A 70 -8.93 -14.98 -3.30
C GLN A 70 -8.40 -13.58 -3.65
N ALA A 71 -7.14 -13.51 -4.07
CA ALA A 71 -6.57 -12.39 -4.81
C ALA A 71 -7.20 -12.28 -6.21
N ASN A 72 -7.98 -13.30 -6.61
CA ASN A 72 -9.04 -13.11 -7.56
C ASN A 72 -10.08 -12.21 -6.89
N GLY A 73 -9.99 -10.91 -7.16
CA GLY A 73 -11.08 -9.99 -6.91
C GLY A 73 -12.42 -10.55 -7.45
N PRO A 74 -13.54 -9.91 -7.12
CA PRO A 74 -14.87 -10.38 -7.47
C PRO A 74 -14.89 -10.88 -8.91
N GLN A 75 -15.29 -12.14 -9.13
CA GLN A 75 -15.21 -12.82 -10.42
C GLN A 75 -15.59 -11.85 -11.55
N LYS A 76 -14.70 -11.62 -12.52
CA LYS A 76 -14.95 -10.67 -13.60
C LYS A 76 -16.16 -11.15 -14.41
N ALA A 77 -17.06 -10.21 -14.70
CA ALA A 77 -18.25 -10.44 -15.48
C ALA A 77 -17.77 -10.60 -16.93
N GLN A 78 -18.48 -11.40 -17.72
CA GLN A 78 -18.08 -11.61 -19.12
C GLN A 78 -17.98 -10.27 -19.85
N PRO A 79 -16.91 -10.00 -20.62
CA PRO A 79 -16.74 -8.72 -21.30
C PRO A 79 -17.84 -8.56 -22.35
N ASN A 80 -18.76 -7.62 -22.12
CA ASN A 80 -19.83 -7.30 -23.06
C ASN A 80 -20.02 -5.79 -23.13
N ALA A 81 -19.58 -5.20 -24.24
CA ALA A 81 -19.58 -3.75 -24.43
C ALA A 81 -20.98 -3.13 -24.38
N ILE A 82 -22.03 -3.87 -24.75
CA ILE A 82 -23.41 -3.37 -24.70
C ILE A 82 -23.86 -3.28 -23.24
N LEU A 83 -23.68 -4.35 -22.46
CA LEU A 83 -24.04 -4.36 -21.04
C LEU A 83 -23.22 -3.35 -20.23
N GLU A 84 -21.94 -3.17 -20.55
CA GLU A 84 -21.09 -2.15 -19.91
C GLU A 84 -21.52 -0.72 -20.22
N LYS A 85 -21.92 -0.43 -21.46
CA LYS A 85 -22.48 0.87 -21.83
C LYS A 85 -23.78 1.14 -21.06
N VAL A 86 -24.67 0.15 -20.97
CA VAL A 86 -25.91 0.30 -20.19
C VAL A 86 -25.63 0.51 -18.71
N PHE A 87 -24.67 -0.25 -18.15
CA PHE A 87 -24.30 -0.17 -16.74
C PHE A 87 -23.69 1.19 -16.37
N THR A 88 -22.84 1.75 -17.22
CA THR A 88 -22.12 3.01 -16.96
C THR A 88 -22.93 4.24 -17.34
N ALA A 89 -23.65 4.21 -18.47
CA ALA A 89 -24.33 5.40 -19.00
C ALA A 89 -25.83 5.49 -18.66
N ILE A 90 -26.48 4.38 -18.29
CA ILE A 90 -27.94 4.36 -18.10
C ILE A 90 -28.34 3.99 -16.67
N THR A 91 -28.05 2.76 -16.23
CA THR A 91 -28.47 2.30 -14.90
C THR A 91 -27.67 1.10 -14.41
N LYS A 92 -27.38 1.10 -13.10
CA LYS A 92 -26.79 -0.06 -12.38
C LYS A 92 -27.83 -1.12 -12.02
N HIS A 93 -29.12 -0.78 -12.05
CA HIS A 93 -30.25 -1.64 -11.70
C HIS A 93 -31.32 -1.55 -12.80
N PRO A 94 -31.22 -2.38 -13.87
CA PRO A 94 -32.21 -2.37 -14.94
C PRO A 94 -33.53 -3.02 -14.51
N ASP A 95 -34.65 -2.39 -14.91
CA ASP A 95 -36.00 -2.94 -14.76
C ASP A 95 -36.26 -4.10 -15.73
N GLU A 96 -37.29 -4.90 -15.46
CA GLU A 96 -37.66 -6.10 -16.24
C GLU A 96 -37.86 -5.82 -17.73
N LYS A 97 -38.59 -4.75 -18.09
CA LYS A 97 -38.79 -4.32 -19.49
C LYS A 97 -37.47 -4.05 -20.23
N ARG A 98 -36.48 -3.52 -19.51
CA ARG A 98 -35.16 -3.22 -20.09
C ARG A 98 -34.32 -4.48 -20.23
N LEU A 99 -34.43 -5.41 -19.28
CA LEU A 99 -33.80 -6.72 -19.37
C LEU A 99 -34.30 -7.52 -20.57
N GLU A 100 -35.60 -7.48 -20.86
CA GLU A 100 -36.16 -8.12 -22.06
C GLU A 100 -35.64 -7.49 -23.35
N GLY A 101 -35.56 -6.15 -23.40
CA GLY A 101 -34.95 -5.45 -24.55
C GLY A 101 -33.49 -5.86 -24.77
N LEU A 102 -32.72 -5.99 -23.69
CA LEU A 102 -31.33 -6.44 -23.75
C LEU A 102 -31.22 -7.92 -24.13
N SER A 103 -32.13 -8.76 -23.64
CA SER A 103 -32.21 -10.18 -23.99
C SER A 103 -32.39 -10.35 -25.50
N LYS A 104 -33.29 -9.58 -26.11
CA LYS A 104 -33.51 -9.58 -27.58
C LYS A 104 -32.33 -9.02 -28.38
N GLN A 105 -31.59 -8.04 -27.85
CA GLN A 105 -30.46 -7.44 -28.55
C GLN A 105 -29.21 -8.33 -28.51
N LEU A 106 -29.04 -9.10 -27.44
CA LEU A 106 -27.85 -9.90 -27.17
C LEU A 106 -28.06 -11.40 -27.39
N ASP A 107 -29.29 -11.84 -27.64
CA ASP A 107 -29.73 -13.24 -27.62
C ASP A 107 -29.33 -13.97 -26.32
N TRP A 108 -29.41 -13.26 -25.19
CA TRP A 108 -29.08 -13.80 -23.87
C TRP A 108 -30.33 -14.01 -23.04
N ASP A 109 -30.34 -15.05 -22.20
CA ASP A 109 -31.41 -15.22 -21.23
C ASP A 109 -31.42 -14.08 -20.20
N VAL A 110 -32.62 -13.66 -19.78
CA VAL A 110 -32.82 -12.58 -18.80
C VAL A 110 -32.07 -12.88 -17.50
N ARG A 111 -32.05 -14.14 -17.06
CA ARG A 111 -31.33 -14.53 -15.83
C ARG A 111 -29.83 -14.39 -15.97
N THR A 112 -29.27 -14.66 -17.16
CA THR A 112 -27.84 -14.47 -17.45
C THR A 112 -27.46 -12.99 -17.38
N ILE A 113 -28.30 -12.12 -17.94
CA ILE A 113 -28.12 -10.67 -17.85
C ILE A 113 -28.20 -10.19 -16.39
N GLN A 114 -29.20 -10.63 -15.62
CA GLN A 114 -29.30 -10.30 -14.20
C GLN A 114 -28.08 -10.74 -13.39
N ARG A 115 -27.59 -11.97 -13.62
CA ARG A 115 -26.36 -12.48 -13.01
C ARG A 115 -25.16 -11.60 -13.36
N TRP A 116 -25.04 -11.19 -14.62
CA TRP A 116 -24.00 -10.29 -15.09
C TRP A 116 -24.02 -8.95 -14.33
N PHE A 117 -25.19 -8.30 -14.22
CA PHE A 117 -25.33 -7.04 -13.48
C PHE A 117 -24.97 -7.20 -11.99
N ARG A 118 -25.38 -8.30 -11.37
CA ARG A 118 -25.01 -8.62 -9.98
C ARG A 118 -23.50 -8.77 -9.83
N GLN A 119 -22.86 -9.50 -10.74
CA GLN A 119 -21.43 -9.75 -10.73
C GLN A 119 -20.62 -8.47 -10.98
N ARG A 120 -21.06 -7.62 -11.91
CA ARG A 120 -20.44 -6.33 -12.23
C ARG A 120 -20.54 -5.31 -11.09
N ARG A 121 -21.64 -5.29 -10.34
CA ARG A 121 -21.76 -4.50 -9.09
C ARG A 121 -20.82 -5.01 -8.00
N ASN A 122 -20.64 -6.33 -7.90
CA ASN A 122 -19.70 -6.89 -6.94
C ASN A 122 -18.25 -6.55 -7.26
N GLN A 123 -17.88 -6.37 -8.54
CA GLN A 123 -16.55 -5.87 -8.95
C GLN A 123 -16.26 -4.42 -8.55
N GLU A 124 -17.27 -3.57 -8.40
CA GLU A 124 -17.06 -2.20 -7.92
C GLU A 124 -16.71 -2.16 -6.42
N LYS A 125 -16.90 -3.27 -5.68
CA LYS A 125 -16.53 -3.32 -4.27
C LYS A 125 -14.99 -3.41 -4.18
N PRO A 126 -14.33 -2.49 -3.43
CA PRO A 126 -12.89 -2.53 -3.27
C PRO A 126 -12.50 -3.89 -2.66
N SER A 127 -11.45 -4.49 -3.20
CA SER A 127 -10.96 -5.78 -2.70
C SER A 127 -10.52 -5.64 -1.24
N THR A 128 -10.67 -6.72 -0.46
CA THR A 128 -10.24 -6.76 0.95
C THR A 128 -8.75 -6.42 1.10
N LEU A 129 -7.93 -6.73 0.07
CA LEU A 129 -6.51 -6.36 0.01
C LEU A 129 -6.29 -4.85 -0.15
N THR A 130 -7.11 -4.17 -0.97
CA THR A 130 -7.04 -2.70 -1.10
C THR A 130 -7.36 -2.02 0.22
N ARG A 131 -8.42 -2.48 0.90
CA ARG A 131 -8.78 -1.97 2.24
C ARG A 131 -7.70 -2.24 3.29
N PHE A 132 -7.02 -3.38 3.23
CA PHE A 132 -5.97 -3.73 4.18
C PHE A 132 -4.69 -2.89 4.00
N CYS A 133 -4.34 -2.54 2.77
CA CYS A 133 -3.18 -1.67 2.50
C CYS A 133 -3.44 -0.16 2.72
N GLU A 134 -4.70 0.25 2.92
CA GLU A 134 -5.08 1.64 3.25
C GLU A 134 -5.06 1.94 4.76
N SER A 135 -4.89 0.91 5.60
CA SER A 135 -4.84 1.01 7.08
C SER A 135 -3.40 1.02 7.57
#